data_AF-A0AAW4D5Q8-F1
#
_entry.id   AF-A0AAW4D5Q8-F1
#
_cell.length_a   1.000
_cell.length_b   1.000
_cell.length_c   1.000
_cell.angle_alpha   90.00
_cell.angle_beta   90.00
_cell.angle_gamma   90.00
#
_symmetry.space_group_name_H-M   'P 1'
#
loop_
_entity.id
_entity.type
_entity.pdbx_description
1 polymer ?
#
loop_
_entity_poly.entity_id
_entity_poly.type
_entity_poly.pdbx_seq_one_letter_code
_entity_poly.pdbx_strand_id
1 'polypeptide(L)' 'MESLDCIKSDLVKTADHLEELGKAMNGHARFMQARGAHPDQIDVNAHIEALAQVTEALREVATKMQSSLSPAVRNK' A
#
# COMPACT_ATOMS: atom_id res chain seq x y z
N MET A 1 5.91 7.21 -24.25
CA MET A 1 4.51 7.13 -23.82
C MET A 1 4.46 5.98 -22.83
N GLU A 2 4.25 6.26 -21.54
CA GLU A 2 4.11 5.17 -20.55
C GLU A 2 2.84 4.39 -20.87
N SER A 3 2.94 3.05 -20.92
CA SER A 3 1.78 2.19 -21.10
C SER A 3 0.95 2.17 -19.81
N LEU A 4 -0.36 1.94 -19.93
CA LEU A 4 -1.22 1.63 -18.78
C LEU A 4 -0.68 0.44 -17.96
N ASP A 5 0.02 -0.49 -18.62
CA ASP A 5 0.69 -1.60 -17.95
C ASP A 5 1.85 -1.16 -17.05
N CYS A 6 2.60 -0.13 -17.47
CA CYS A 6 3.67 0.46 -16.67
C CYS A 6 3.10 1.12 -15.41
N ILE A 7 2.05 1.94 -15.58
CA ILE A 7 1.35 2.60 -14.46
C ILE A 7 0.80 1.57 -13.48
N LYS A 8 0.17 0.50 -13.97
CA LYS A 8 -0.32 -0.59 -13.12
C LYS A 8 0.81 -1.25 -12.34
N SER A 9 1.90 -1.62 -13.01
CA SER A 9 3.08 -2.21 -12.37
C SER A 9 3.60 -1.30 -11.25
N ASP A 10 3.65 0.00 -11.49
CA ASP A 10 4.21 0.95 -10.53
C ASP A 10 3.28 1.19 -9.33
N LEU A 11 1.97 1.16 -9.52
CA LEU A 11 1.00 1.15 -8.42
C LEU A 11 1.18 -0.08 -7.51
N VAL A 12 1.35 -1.27 -8.09
CA VAL A 12 1.58 -2.50 -7.32
C VAL A 12 2.90 -2.44 -6.57
N LYS A 13 4.00 -2.05 -7.23
CA LYS A 13 5.31 -1.88 -6.57
C LYS A 13 5.27 -0.87 -5.43
N THR A 14 4.53 0.22 -5.62
CA THR A 14 4.37 1.24 -4.58
C THR A 14 3.62 0.66 -3.38
N ALA A 15 2.54 -0.10 -3.60
CA ALA A 15 1.84 -0.83 -2.54
C ALA A 15 2.79 -1.76 -1.77
N ASP A 16 3.60 -2.55 -2.48
CA ASP A 16 4.54 -3.49 -1.84
C ASP A 16 5.60 -2.76 -0.99
N HIS A 17 6.13 -1.62 -1.48
CA HIS A 17 7.05 -0.80 -0.70
C HIS A 17 6.40 -0.20 0.57
N LEU A 18 5.15 0.24 0.49
CA LEU A 18 4.42 0.76 1.65
C LEU A 18 4.10 -0.33 2.67
N GLU A 19 3.84 -1.56 2.22
CA GLU A 19 3.66 -2.71 3.09
C GLU A 19 4.95 -3.02 3.88
N GLU A 20 6.10 -3.04 3.21
CA GLU A 20 7.40 -3.26 3.87
C GLU A 20 7.76 -2.13 4.83
N LEU A 21 7.46 -0.87 4.46
CA LEU A 21 7.61 0.26 5.36
C LEU A 21 6.74 0.10 6.63
N GLY A 22 5.49 -0.33 6.48
CA GLY A 22 4.59 -0.61 7.60
C GLY A 22 5.14 -1.68 8.54
N LYS A 23 5.73 -2.76 7.99
CA LYS A 23 6.39 -3.82 8.79
C LYS A 23 7.59 -3.28 9.56
N ALA A 24 8.43 -2.47 8.92
CA ALA A 24 9.59 -1.85 9.57
C ALA A 24 9.17 -0.89 10.70
N MET A 25 8.14 -0.07 10.46
CA MET A 25 7.58 0.84 11.47
C MET A 25 6.97 0.08 12.65
N ASN A 26 6.28 -1.04 12.40
CA ASN A 26 5.76 -1.90 13.46
C ASN A 26 6.89 -2.48 14.33
N GLY A 27 7.96 -2.98 13.70
CA GLY A 27 9.15 -3.45 14.40
C GLY A 27 9.79 -2.36 15.27
N HIS A 28 9.90 -1.15 14.73
CA HIS A 28 10.39 0.02 15.47
C HIS A 28 9.50 0.38 16.66
N ALA A 29 8.18 0.44 16.46
CA ALA A 29 7.21 0.73 17.53
C ALA A 29 7.32 -0.28 18.68
N ARG A 30 7.38 -1.58 18.37
CA ARG A 30 7.54 -2.65 19.36
C ARG A 30 8.88 -2.54 20.11
N PHE A 31 9.96 -2.21 19.40
CA PHE A 31 11.26 -1.99 20.02
C PHE A 31 11.25 -0.80 20.98
N MET A 32 10.65 0.32 20.59
CA MET A 32 10.54 1.51 21.43
C MET A 32 9.70 1.26 22.68
N GLN A 33 8.56 0.58 22.53
CA GLN A 33 7.72 0.14 23.66
C GLN A 33 8.49 -0.74 24.64
N ALA A 34 9.26 -1.73 24.14
CA ALA A 34 10.06 -2.62 24.99
C ALA A 34 11.15 -1.87 25.78
N ARG A 35 11.62 -0.73 25.27
CA ARG A 35 12.59 0.14 25.95
C ARG A 35 11.97 1.10 26.97
N GLY A 36 10.66 1.08 27.14
CA GLY A 36 9.94 2.02 28.01
C GLY A 36 9.97 3.46 27.49
N ALA A 37 10.32 3.66 26.22
CA ALA A 37 10.24 4.97 25.60
C ALA A 37 8.78 5.26 25.27
N HIS A 38 8.24 6.33 25.84
CA HIS A 38 6.99 6.93 25.37
C HIS A 38 7.35 7.90 24.24
N PRO A 39 7.05 7.58 22.97
CA PRO A 39 7.21 8.55 21.89
C PRO A 39 6.21 9.68 22.15
N ASP A 40 6.72 10.81 22.63
CA ASP A 40 5.88 11.87 23.21
C ASP A 40 4.97 12.61 22.21
N GLN A 41 5.03 12.33 20.90
CA GLN A 41 4.35 13.19 19.91
C GLN A 41 3.85 12.51 18.63
N ILE A 42 4.13 11.22 18.39
CA ILE A 42 3.75 10.56 17.13
C ILE A 42 3.03 9.24 17.41
N ASP A 43 1.77 9.15 17.01
CA ASP A 43 1.02 7.90 16.99
C ASP A 43 1.46 7.04 15.81
N VAL A 44 2.56 6.31 16.02
CA VAL A 44 3.16 5.41 15.03
C VAL A 44 2.16 4.33 14.59
N ASN A 45 1.22 3.93 15.47
CA ASN A 45 0.21 2.92 15.14
C ASN A 45 -0.80 3.48 14.14
N ALA A 46 -1.27 4.72 14.33
CA ALA A 46 -2.14 5.40 13.38
C ALA A 46 -1.47 5.55 12.00
N HIS A 47 -0.15 5.81 11.96
CA HIS A 47 0.60 5.86 10.70
C HIS A 47 0.74 4.49 10.02
N ILE A 48 0.96 3.41 10.78
CA ILE A 48 0.97 2.04 10.24
C ILE A 48 -0.40 1.69 9.64
N GLU A 49 -1.49 2.07 10.30
CA GLU A 49 -2.84 1.84 9.79
C GLU A 49 -3.11 2.63 8.51
N ALA A 50 -2.70 3.91 8.46
CA ALA A 50 -2.82 4.72 7.26
C ALA A 50 -2.03 4.13 6.06
N LEU A 51 -0.82 3.58 6.31
CA LEU A 51 -0.04 2.89 5.28
C LEU A 51 -0.77 1.66 4.73
N ALA A 52 -1.41 0.88 5.60
CA ALA A 52 -2.21 -0.27 5.17
C ALA A 52 -3.39 0.15 4.29
N GLN A 53 -4.12 1.21 4.67
CA GLN A 53 -5.24 1.74 3.88
C GLN A 53 -4.80 2.23 2.49
N VAL A 54 -3.67 2.94 2.41
CA VAL A 54 -3.11 3.42 1.14
C VAL A 54 -2.65 2.24 0.26
N THR A 55 -2.03 1.23 0.86
CA THR A 55 -1.59 0.01 0.16
C THR A 55 -2.77 -0.70 -0.51
N GLU A 56 -3.87 -0.87 0.23
CA GLU A 56 -5.10 -1.47 -0.31
C GLU A 56 -5.72 -0.63 -1.43
N ALA A 57 -5.78 0.70 -1.26
CA ALA A 57 -6.29 1.60 -2.29
C ALA A 57 -5.48 1.52 -3.60
N LEU A 58 -4.14 1.45 -3.51
CA LEU A 58 -3.26 1.30 -4.67
C LEU A 58 -3.52 -0.03 -5.41
N ARG A 59 -3.68 -1.13 -4.66
CA ARG A 59 -4.01 -2.45 -5.21
C ARG A 59 -5.40 -2.47 -5.85
N GLU A 60 -6.38 -1.81 -5.25
CA GLU A 60 -7.73 -1.68 -5.80
C GLU A 60 -7.72 -0.92 -7.13
N VAL A 61 -7.02 0.21 -7.21
CA VAL A 61 -6.89 0.99 -8.46
C VAL A 61 -6.21 0.15 -9.54
N ALA A 62 -5.10 -0.52 -9.22
CA ALA A 62 -4.41 -1.41 -10.17
C ALA A 62 -5.32 -2.55 -10.66
N THR A 63 -6.19 -3.08 -9.80
CA THR A 63 -7.17 -4.12 -10.14
C THR A 63 -8.28 -3.58 -11.03
N LYS A 64 -8.82 -2.39 -10.75
CA LYS A 64 -9.83 -1.73 -11.59
C LYS A 64 -9.29 -1.46 -13.00
N MET A 65 -8.01 -1.09 -13.12
CA MET A 65 -7.34 -0.93 -14.42
C MET A 65 -7.29 -2.24 -15.21
N GLN A 66 -7.15 -3.40 -14.55
CA GLN A 66 -7.24 -4.71 -15.20
C GLN A 66 -8.65 -4.98 -15.76
N SER A 67 -9.69 -4.67 -14.99
CA SER A 67 -11.09 -4.89 -15.39
C SER A 67 -11.54 -3.99 -16.55
N SER A 68 -10.97 -2.78 -16.68
CA SER A 68 -11.20 -1.91 -17.84
C SER A 68 -10.55 -2.39 -19.15
N LEU A 69 -9.65 -3.36 -19.09
CA LEU A 69 -8.94 -3.91 -20.26
C LEU A 69 -9.59 -5.18 -20.84
N SER A 70 -10.62 -5.73 -20.20
CA SER A 70 -11.43 -6.81 -20.78
C SER A 70 -12.60 -6.22 -21.57
N PRO A 71 -12.53 -6.11 -22.91
CA PRO A 71 -13.74 -5.87 -23.69
C PRO A 71 -14.68 -7.03 -23.45
N ALA A 72 -15.90 -6.73 -23.02
CA ALA A 72 -16.98 -7.69 -23.03
C ALA A 72 -17.13 -8.21 -24.47
N VAL A 73 -16.62 -9.41 -24.74
CA VAL A 73 -16.96 -10.16 -25.94
C VAL A 73 -18.42 -10.57 -25.78
N ARG A 74 -19.31 -9.64 -26.10
CA ARG A 74 -20.74 -9.91 -26.28
C ARG A 74 -20.86 -10.51 -27.68
N ASN A 75 -20.65 -11.82 -27.77
CA ASN A 75 -20.98 -12.56 -28.98
C ASN A 75 -22.47 -12.34 -29.29
N LYS A 76 -22.72 -12.06 -30.57
CA LYS A 76 -24.03 -11.82 -31.18
C LYS A 76 -24.96 -13.02 -31.03
#